data_AF-A0AAP9RFT5-F1
#
_entry.id   AF-A0AAP9RFT5-F1
#
_cell.length_a   1.000
_cell.length_b   1.000
_cell.length_c   1.000
_cell.angle_alpha   90.00
_cell.angle_beta   90.00
_cell.angle_gamma   90.00
#
_symmetry.space_group_name_H-M   'P 1'
#
loop_
_entity.id
_entity.type
_entity.pdbx_description
1 polymer ?
#
loop_
_entity_poly.entity_id
_entity_poly.type
_entity_poly.pdbx_seq_one_letter_code
_entity_poly.pdbx_strand_id
1 'polypeptide(L)'
;MNIEREYCCPRCGLIFFAETTIANGTVCPECENSNRTDGLYACDSFGYAYAYKNIVNYLRERGKKVHYAKNHPLYKNEEEQ
;
A
#
# COMPACT_ATOMS: atom_id res chain seq x y z
N MET A 1 17.85 11.70 6.61
CA MET A 1 17.46 10.34 6.19
C MET A 1 16.00 10.40 5.83
N ASN A 2 15.67 10.32 4.54
CA ASN A 2 14.29 10.14 4.12
C ASN A 2 13.94 8.67 4.41
N ILE A 3 12.88 8.45 5.18
CA ILE A 3 12.39 7.11 5.50
C ILE A 3 11.23 6.84 4.56
N GLU A 4 11.49 6.02 3.54
CA GLU A 4 10.44 5.44 2.71
C GLU A 4 9.68 4.39 3.52
N ARG A 5 8.35 4.45 3.46
CA ARG A 5 7.47 3.49 4.10
C ARG A 5 6.52 2.90 3.08
N GLU A 6 6.17 1.64 3.27
CA GLU A 6 5.22 0.94 2.42
C GLU A 6 3.78 1.22 2.87
N TYR A 7 2.93 1.58 1.91
CA TYR A 7 1.53 1.90 2.12
C TYR A 7 0.62 1.04 1.25
N CYS A 8 -0.51 0.61 1.81
CA CYS A 8 -1.64 0.05 1.10
C CYS A 8 -2.78 1.06 0.99
N CYS A 9 -3.26 1.26 -0.24
CA CYS A 9 -4.38 2.12 -0.51
C CYS A 9 -5.72 1.35 -0.39
N PRO A 10 -6.60 1.71 0.56
CA PRO A 10 -7.90 1.06 0.71
C PRO A 10 -8.87 1.30 -0.44
N ARG A 11 -8.62 2.33 -1.23
CA ARG A 11 -9.53 2.76 -2.30
C ARG A 11 -9.34 1.95 -3.58
N CYS A 12 -8.10 1.78 -4.03
CA CYS A 12 -7.76 1.06 -5.27
C CYS A 12 -7.06 -0.29 -5.06
N GLY A 13 -6.51 -0.57 -3.87
CA GLY A 13 -5.76 -1.80 -3.60
C GLY A 13 -4.26 -1.73 -3.94
N LEU A 14 -3.76 -0.56 -4.35
CA LEU A 14 -2.34 -0.36 -4.65
C LEU A 14 -1.48 -0.44 -3.40
N ILE A 15 -0.38 -1.18 -3.49
CA ILE A 15 0.70 -1.24 -2.51
C ILE A 15 1.93 -0.52 -3.06
N PHE A 16 2.41 0.51 -2.37
CA PHE A 16 3.46 1.38 -2.88
C PHE A 16 4.36 1.93 -1.76
N PHE A 17 5.60 2.26 -2.10
CA PHE A 17 6.49 3.00 -1.21
C PHE A 17 6.29 4.50 -1.38
N ALA A 18 6.30 5.23 -0.26
CA ALA A 18 6.27 6.67 -0.26
C ALA A 18 7.18 7.23 0.85
N GLU A 19 7.78 8.38 0.58
CA GLU A 19 8.56 9.12 1.58
C GLU A 19 7.62 9.70 2.64
N THR A 20 7.89 9.39 3.90
CA THR A 20 7.15 9.96 5.02
C THR A 20 7.82 11.25 5.46
N THR A 21 7.36 12.40 4.95
CA THR A 21 7.75 13.69 5.53
C THR A 21 6.73 14.08 6.59
N ILE A 22 7.19 14.50 7.77
CA ILE A 22 6.34 14.88 8.93
C ILE A 22 5.28 15.95 8.54
N ALA A 23 5.50 16.69 7.44
CA ALA A 23 4.69 17.81 7.01
C ALA A 23 3.69 17.54 5.86
N ASN A 24 3.87 16.51 5.03
CA ASN A 24 3.02 16.31 3.84
C ASN A 24 2.38 14.93 3.81
N GLY A 25 1.06 14.91 3.71
CA GLY A 25 0.28 13.69 3.67
C GLY A 25 0.70 12.80 2.50
N THR A 26 0.76 11.50 2.75
CA THR A 26 0.99 10.51 1.70
C THR A 26 -0.23 10.46 0.78
N VAL A 27 0.01 10.43 -0.53
CA VAL A 27 -1.02 10.32 -1.57
C VAL A 27 -0.76 9.07 -2.41
N CYS A 28 -1.82 8.32 -2.68
CA CYS A 28 -1.81 7.18 -3.57
C CYS A 28 -1.65 7.68 -5.02
N PRO A 29 -0.62 7.22 -5.75
CA PRO A 29 -0.33 7.71 -7.10
C PRO A 29 -1.35 7.29 -8.16
N GLU A 30 -2.25 6.34 -7.87
CA GLU A 30 -3.23 5.85 -8.85
C GLU A 30 -4.62 6.45 -8.70
N CYS A 31 -5.10 6.64 -7.47
CA CYS A 31 -6.47 7.08 -7.21
C CYS A 31 -6.55 8.38 -6.40
N GLU A 32 -5.41 9.02 -6.19
CA GLU A 32 -5.25 10.29 -5.47
C GLU A 32 -5.83 10.26 -4.03
N ASN A 33 -6.06 9.05 -3.49
CA ASN A 33 -6.45 8.89 -2.10
C ASN A 33 -5.30 9.32 -1.20
N SER A 34 -5.61 9.93 -0.06
CA SER A 34 -4.61 10.39 0.89
C SER A 34 -4.89 9.85 2.27
N ASN A 35 -3.90 10.01 3.16
CA ASN A 35 -4.10 9.75 4.58
C ASN A 35 -5.20 10.62 5.23
N ARG A 36 -5.66 11.72 4.58
CA ARG A 36 -6.72 12.61 5.08
C ARG A 36 -8.10 12.31 4.53
N THR A 37 -8.22 11.55 3.44
CA THR A 37 -9.50 11.23 2.79
C THR A 37 -10.04 9.90 3.25
N ASP A 38 -9.57 8.79 2.67
CA ASP A 38 -9.97 7.43 3.07
C ASP A 38 -8.91 6.75 3.95
N GLY A 39 -7.82 7.45 4.25
CA GLY A 39 -6.67 6.90 4.96
C GLY A 39 -5.76 6.09 4.04
N LEU A 40 -4.51 5.92 4.47
CA LEU A 40 -3.55 5.00 3.87
C LEU A 40 -2.97 4.14 4.98
N TYR A 41 -3.00 2.83 4.80
CA TYR A 41 -2.50 1.90 5.81
C TYR A 41 -1.02 1.66 5.59
N ALA A 42 -0.20 1.69 6.64
CA ALA A 42 1.14 1.16 6.57
C ALA A 42 1.05 -0.37 6.40
N CYS A 43 1.65 -0.90 5.34
CA CYS A 43 1.53 -2.33 5.01
C CYS A 43 2.73 -3.17 5.42
N ASP A 44 3.93 -2.58 5.40
CA ASP A 44 5.17 -3.18 5.89
C ASP A 44 5.31 -4.67 5.50
N SER A 45 5.09 -5.00 4.21
CA SER A 45 4.98 -6.37 3.69
C SER A 45 6.18 -7.27 4.00
N PHE A 46 7.35 -6.66 4.23
CA PHE A 46 8.60 -7.34 4.60
C PHE A 46 8.82 -7.45 6.12
N GLY A 47 8.27 -6.54 6.92
CA GLY A 47 8.53 -6.46 8.36
C GLY A 47 7.44 -7.06 9.25
N TYR A 48 6.18 -6.97 8.81
CA TYR A 48 5.00 -7.39 9.59
C TYR A 48 4.00 -8.15 8.72
N ALA A 49 4.42 -9.33 8.23
CA ALA A 49 3.64 -10.17 7.33
C ALA A 49 2.21 -10.52 7.82
N TYR A 50 1.96 -10.53 9.12
CA TYR A 50 0.62 -10.78 9.67
C TYR A 50 -0.34 -9.60 9.48
N ALA A 51 0.12 -8.38 9.76
CA ALA A 51 -0.68 -7.16 9.53
C ALA A 51 -0.95 -6.99 8.02
N TYR A 52 0.08 -7.25 7.20
CA TYR A 52 -0.03 -7.26 5.76
C TYR A 52 -1.15 -8.20 5.26
N LYS A 53 -1.15 -9.47 5.69
CA LYS A 53 -2.19 -10.45 5.30
C LYS A 53 -3.60 -10.00 5.68
N ASN A 54 -3.77 -9.41 6.86
CA ASN A 54 -5.08 -8.91 7.28
C ASN A 54 -5.56 -7.74 6.41
N ILE A 55 -4.67 -6.82 6.05
CA ILE A 55 -5.00 -5.71 5.14
C ILE A 55 -5.37 -6.25 3.76
N VAL A 56 -4.58 -7.18 3.21
CA VAL A 56 -4.86 -7.81 1.91
C VAL A 56 -6.21 -8.53 1.92
N ASN A 57 -6.50 -9.30 2.96
CA ASN A 57 -7.78 -10.00 3.11
C ASN A 57 -8.94 -9.00 3.17
N TYR A 58 -8.82 -7.95 3.98
CA TYR A 58 -9.81 -6.88 4.07
C TYR A 58 -10.07 -6.19 2.72
N LEU A 59 -9.01 -5.92 1.94
CA LEU A 59 -9.13 -5.36 0.60
C LEU A 59 -9.88 -6.30 -0.35
N ARG A 60 -9.53 -7.59 -0.33
CA ARG A 60 -10.17 -8.62 -1.15
C ARG A 60 -11.64 -8.81 -0.79
N GLU A 61 -12.00 -8.81 0.50
CA GLU A 61 -13.39 -8.88 0.97
C GLU A 61 -14.24 -7.69 0.47
N ARG A 62 -13.62 -6.52 0.27
CA ARG A 62 -14.27 -5.35 -0.33
C ARG A 62 -14.23 -5.34 -1.86
N GLY A 63 -13.86 -6.45 -2.48
CA GLY A 63 -13.77 -6.60 -3.93
C GLY A 63 -12.64 -5.80 -4.58
N LYS A 64 -11.60 -5.43 -3.82
CA LYS A 64 -10.43 -4.73 -4.34
C LYS A 64 -9.39 -5.73 -4.82
N LYS A 65 -8.85 -5.48 -6.02
CA LYS A 65 -7.71 -6.24 -6.55
C LYS A 65 -6.43 -5.60 -6.02
N VAL A 66 -5.78 -6.30 -5.09
CA VAL A 66 -4.45 -5.91 -4.62
C VAL A 66 -3.47 -6.02 -5.78
N HIS A 67 -2.60 -5.03 -5.89
CA HIS A 67 -1.52 -5.00 -6.85
C HIS A 67 -0.44 -4.04 -6.35
N TYR A 68 0.78 -4.17 -6.84
CA TYR A 68 1.90 -3.36 -6.37
C TYR A 68 2.29 -2.27 -7.36
N ALA A 69 2.98 -1.23 -6.89
CA ALA A 69 3.59 -0.22 -7.74
C ALA A 69 4.83 -0.79 -8.47
N LYS A 70 5.18 -0.22 -9.63
CA LYS A 70 6.29 -0.70 -10.48
C LYS A 70 7.65 -0.79 -9.78
N ASN A 71 7.88 0.06 -8.78
CA ASN A 71 9.10 0.11 -7.97
C ASN A 71 9.06 -0.84 -6.77
N HIS A 72 7.98 -1.57 -6.57
CA HIS A 72 7.83 -2.51 -5.47
C HIS A 72 8.46 -3.86 -5.83
N PRO A 73 9.23 -4.51 -4.94
CA PRO A 73 9.87 -5.80 -5.24
C PRO A 73 8.87 -6.91 -5.60
N LEU A 74 7.62 -6.80 -5.13
CA LEU A 74 6.54 -7.75 -5.42
C LEU A 74 5.73 -7.46 -6.69
N TYR A 75 6.07 -6.40 -7.46
CA TYR A 75 5.34 -6.00 -8.68
C TYR A 75 5.19 -7.10 -9.73
N LYS A 76 6.13 -8.04 -9.79
CA LYS A 76 6.16 -9.12 -10.79
C LYS A 76 5.92 -10.52 -10.22
N ASN A 77 5.67 -10.64 -8.92
CA ASN A 77 5.47 -11.95 -8.29
C ASN A 77 3.99 -12.40 -8.26
N GLU A 78 3.07 -11.62 -8.84
CA GLU A 78 1.64 -11.98 -8.92
C GLU A 78 1.28 -12.86 -10.14
N GLU A 79 2.25 -13.26 -10.97
CA GLU A 79 2.03 -14.25 -12.04
C GLU A 79 2.22 -15.73 -11.57
N GLU A 80 2.51 -15.97 -10.28
CA GLU A 80 2.78 -17.33 -9.76
C GLU A 80 1.81 -17.83 -8.67
N GLN A 81 0.56 -17.35 -8.59
CA GLN A 81 -0.48 -17.94 -7.70
C GLN A 81 -1.81 -18.21 -8.38
#